data_AF-G9KM11-F1
#
_entry.id   AF-G9KM11-F1
#
_cell.length_a   1.000
_cell.length_b   1.000
_cell.length_c   1.000
_cell.angle_alpha   90.00
_cell.angle_beta   90.00
_cell.angle_gamma   90.00
#
_symmetry.space_group_name_H-M   'P 1'
#
loop_
_entity.id
_entity.type
_entity.pdbx_description
1 polymer ?
#
loop_
_entity_poly.entity_id
_entity_poly.type
_entity_poly.pdbx_seq_one_letter_code
_entity_poly.pdbx_strand_id
1 'polypeptide(L)'
;DSCFSKDFCTKCKVGFYLHRGRCFDECPDGFAPLDESMECVEGCEVGHWSEWGTCSRNNRTCGFKWGLETRTRQIVKKPAKDTIPCPTIAESRRCKMALRHCPGGKRTPKAKEKKNKKKKRKLIERAQEQHSVFLATDRAN
;
A
#
# COMPACT_ATOMS: atom_id res chain seq x y z
N ASP A 1 -18.13 9.77 23.81
CA ASP A 1 -18.91 8.68 23.21
C ASP A 1 -20.29 8.71 23.81
N SER A 2 -21.29 8.96 22.99
CA SER A 2 -22.68 9.05 23.39
C SER A 2 -23.49 8.22 22.41
N CYS A 3 -23.73 6.98 22.80
CA CYS A 3 -24.49 6.01 22.02
C CYS A 3 -25.67 5.51 22.83
N PHE A 4 -26.86 5.62 22.25
CA PHE A 4 -28.10 5.07 22.82
C PHE A 4 -28.22 3.57 22.53
N SER A 5 -27.65 3.11 21.42
CA SER A 5 -27.50 1.69 21.07
C SER A 5 -26.25 1.49 20.22
N LYS A 6 -25.92 0.24 19.89
CA LYS A 6 -24.82 -0.10 18.98
C LYS A 6 -24.93 0.61 17.61
N ASP A 7 -26.13 1.00 17.23
CA ASP A 7 -26.45 1.49 15.89
C ASP A 7 -26.93 2.95 15.91
N PHE A 8 -27.01 3.55 17.10
CA PHE A 8 -27.50 4.92 17.28
C PHE A 8 -26.61 5.68 18.26
N CYS A 9 -25.60 6.31 17.70
CA CYS A 9 -24.64 7.19 18.32
C CYS A 9 -24.88 8.63 17.86
N THR A 10 -24.78 9.56 18.80
CA THR A 10 -24.80 11.01 18.53
C THR A 10 -23.41 11.62 18.64
N LYS A 11 -22.46 10.95 19.29
CA LYS A 11 -21.07 11.39 19.39
C LYS A 11 -20.12 10.22 19.51
N CYS A 12 -19.10 10.18 18.66
CA CYS A 12 -18.07 9.14 18.69
C CYS A 12 -16.89 9.49 19.61
N LYS A 13 -16.05 8.50 19.92
CA LYS A 13 -14.73 8.71 20.54
C LYS A 13 -13.79 9.37 19.54
N VAL A 14 -12.77 10.06 20.05
CA VAL A 14 -11.69 10.60 19.23
C VAL A 14 -11.04 9.47 18.43
N GLY A 15 -10.81 9.69 17.13
CA GLY A 15 -10.31 8.68 16.20
C GLY A 15 -11.40 7.80 15.58
N PHE A 16 -12.67 8.03 15.89
CA PHE A 16 -13.81 7.42 15.22
C PHE A 16 -14.72 8.49 14.62
N TYR A 17 -15.28 8.19 13.45
CA TYR A 17 -16.12 9.07 12.67
C TYR A 17 -17.57 8.58 12.69
N LEU A 18 -18.50 9.50 12.91
CA LEU A 18 -19.92 9.20 12.93
C LEU A 18 -20.48 9.09 11.50
N HIS A 19 -21.12 7.97 11.18
CA HIS A 19 -21.83 7.74 9.93
C HIS A 19 -23.15 7.01 10.19
N ARG A 20 -24.28 7.63 9.82
CA ARG A 20 -25.64 7.05 9.96
C ARG A 20 -25.92 6.46 11.36
N GLY A 21 -25.47 7.16 12.41
CA GLY A 21 -25.66 6.71 13.80
C GLY A 21 -24.66 5.65 14.28
N ARG A 22 -23.65 5.27 13.50
CA ARG A 22 -22.57 4.37 13.94
C ARG A 22 -21.21 5.05 13.88
N CYS A 23 -20.32 4.64 14.78
CA CYS A 23 -18.95 5.10 14.81
C CYS A 23 -18.04 4.11 14.07
N PHE A 24 -17.22 4.61 13.15
CA PHE A 24 -16.25 3.83 12.38
C PHE A 24 -14.84 4.40 12.59
N ASP A 25 -13.84 3.55 12.63
CA ASP A 25 -12.43 3.95 12.65
C ASP A 25 -12.00 4.51 11.28
N GLU A 26 -12.48 3.92 10.19
CA GLU A 26 -12.33 4.42 8.82
C GLU A 26 -13.71 4.59 8.16
N CYS A 27 -13.90 5.69 7.44
CA CYS A 27 -15.17 5.94 6.75
C CYS A 27 -15.42 4.93 5.63
N PRO A 28 -16.69 4.51 5.43
CA PRO A 28 -17.07 3.57 4.39
C PRO A 28 -16.85 4.13 2.97
N ASP A 29 -16.86 3.25 1.96
CA ASP A 29 -16.62 3.62 0.56
C ASP A 29 -17.49 4.80 0.11
N GLY A 30 -16.85 5.80 -0.51
CA GLY A 30 -17.51 7.03 -0.97
C GLY A 30 -17.65 8.12 0.10
N PHE A 31 -17.27 7.85 1.35
CA PHE A 31 -17.21 8.85 2.42
C PHE A 31 -15.77 9.15 2.82
N ALA A 32 -15.55 10.36 3.30
CA ALA A 32 -14.25 10.78 3.80
C ALA A 32 -14.37 11.24 5.26
N PRO A 33 -13.34 10.97 6.08
CA PRO A 33 -13.28 11.50 7.44
C PRO A 33 -13.10 13.02 7.40
N LEU A 34 -13.93 13.73 8.16
CA LEU A 34 -13.74 15.16 8.42
C LEU A 34 -13.32 15.35 9.88
N ASP A 35 -12.06 15.73 10.08
CA ASP A 35 -11.50 15.93 11.42
C ASP A 35 -12.20 17.03 12.21
N GLU A 36 -12.72 18.06 11.53
CA GLU A 36 -13.40 19.20 12.16
C GLU A 36 -14.67 18.79 12.92
N SER A 37 -15.48 17.88 12.36
CA SER A 37 -16.75 17.44 12.95
C SER A 37 -16.73 15.99 13.47
N MET A 38 -15.65 15.23 13.24
CA MET A 38 -15.57 13.79 13.54
C MET A 38 -16.73 13.00 12.91
N GLU A 39 -17.06 13.34 11.66
CA GLU A 39 -18.15 12.72 10.90
C GLU A 39 -17.65 12.23 9.54
N CYS A 40 -18.30 11.18 9.03
CA CYS A 40 -18.11 10.75 7.66
C CYS A 40 -19.01 11.55 6.73
N VAL A 41 -18.39 12.41 5.94
CA VAL A 41 -19.06 13.27 4.95
C VAL A 41 -18.91 12.68 3.55
N GLU A 42 -19.81 13.05 2.64
CA GLU A 42 -19.72 12.59 1.25
C GLU A 42 -18.36 12.98 0.66
N GLY A 43 -17.56 11.97 0.37
CA GLY A 43 -16.25 12.10 -0.26
C GLY A 43 -16.38 12.21 -1.77
N CYS A 44 -15.24 12.14 -2.46
CA CYS A 44 -15.26 12.13 -3.91
C CYS A 44 -15.74 10.77 -4.44
N GLU A 45 -16.71 10.81 -5.34
CA GLU A 45 -17.11 9.64 -6.09
C GLU A 45 -16.17 9.50 -7.29
N VAL A 46 -15.49 8.36 -7.38
CA VAL A 46 -14.58 8.04 -8.47
C VAL A 46 -15.17 6.95 -9.35
N GLY A 47 -14.99 7.09 -10.65
CA GLY A 47 -15.49 6.14 -11.62
C GLY A 47 -14.66 4.86 -11.66
N HIS A 48 -15.04 3.99 -12.59
CA HIS A 48 -14.30 2.77 -12.87
C HIS A 48 -12.87 3.07 -13.33
N TRP A 49 -11.96 2.17 -12.97
CA TRP A 49 -10.61 2.17 -13.49
C TRP A 49 -10.62 1.93 -15.00
N SER A 50 -9.76 2.65 -15.72
CA SER A 50 -9.42 2.31 -17.09
C SER A 50 -8.75 0.95 -17.16
N GLU A 51 -8.69 0.40 -18.37
CA GLU A 51 -7.74 -0.67 -18.68
C GLU A 51 -6.32 -0.23 -18.37
N TRP A 52 -5.47 -1.22 -18.07
CA TRP A 52 -4.05 -0.96 -17.85
C TRP A 52 -3.40 -0.47 -19.14
N GLY A 53 -2.68 0.65 -19.04
CA GLY A 53 -1.90 1.17 -20.15
C GLY A 53 -0.78 0.20 -20.56
N THR A 54 -0.14 0.49 -21.70
CA THR A 54 0.98 -0.33 -22.18
C THR A 54 2.14 -0.34 -21.19
N CYS A 55 2.78 -1.50 -21.03
CA CYS A 55 3.95 -1.66 -20.19
C CYS A 55 5.14 -0.79 -20.67
N SER A 56 5.46 0.27 -19.92
CA SER A 56 6.55 1.20 -20.21
C SER A 56 7.87 0.71 -19.65
N ARG A 57 8.96 0.94 -20.39
CA ARG A 57 10.32 0.54 -20.02
C ARG A 57 11.08 1.57 -19.16
N ASN A 58 10.39 2.59 -18.65
CA ASN A 58 10.92 3.67 -17.79
C ASN A 58 12.23 4.29 -18.36
N ASN A 59 12.24 4.62 -19.65
CA ASN A 59 13.39 5.17 -20.39
C ASN A 59 14.65 4.29 -20.42
N ARG A 60 14.58 3.01 -20.01
CA ARG A 60 15.69 2.07 -20.12
C ARG A 60 15.71 1.41 -21.50
N THR A 61 16.86 1.43 -22.16
CA THR A 61 17.06 0.80 -23.48
C THR A 61 17.53 -0.66 -23.38
N CYS A 62 18.13 -1.06 -22.25
CA CYS A 62 18.61 -2.42 -22.00
C CYS A 62 18.61 -2.74 -20.50
N GLY A 63 18.88 -4.00 -20.14
CA GLY A 63 19.02 -4.47 -18.77
C GLY A 63 17.69 -4.58 -17.99
N PHE A 64 16.54 -4.43 -18.66
CA PHE A 64 15.23 -4.45 -18.02
C PHE A 64 14.55 -5.81 -18.19
N LYS A 65 13.91 -6.28 -17.12
CA LYS A 65 12.99 -7.45 -17.10
C LYS A 65 11.55 -7.03 -16.76
N TRP A 66 11.40 -5.84 -16.23
CA TRP A 66 10.17 -5.31 -15.69
C TRP A 66 9.98 -3.90 -16.22
N GLY A 67 8.74 -3.57 -16.56
CA GLY A 67 8.30 -2.22 -16.85
C GLY A 67 7.31 -1.72 -15.80
N LEU A 68 6.70 -0.58 -16.09
CA LEU A 68 5.62 0.01 -15.34
C LEU A 68 4.42 0.23 -16.26
N GLU A 69 3.25 -0.24 -15.86
CA GLU A 69 1.99 0.10 -16.50
C GLU A 69 1.15 0.93 -15.54
N THR A 70 0.41 1.88 -16.09
CA THR A 70 -0.40 2.84 -15.33
C THR A 70 -1.83 2.76 -15.81
N ARG A 71 -2.78 2.82 -14.89
CA ARG A 71 -4.21 3.01 -15.18
C ARG A 71 -4.70 4.25 -14.46
N THR A 72 -5.76 4.86 -14.98
CA THR A 72 -6.37 6.04 -14.39
C THR A 72 -7.87 5.85 -14.23
N ARG A 73 -8.48 6.59 -13.31
CA ARG A 73 -9.94 6.72 -13.16
C ARG A 73 -10.29 8.19 -13.05
N GLN A 74 -11.53 8.54 -13.41
CA GLN A 74 -11.99 9.92 -13.33
C GLN A 74 -12.75 10.17 -12.03
N ILE A 75 -12.74 11.42 -11.55
CA ILE A 75 -13.63 11.87 -10.47
C ILE A 75 -14.98 12.17 -11.10
N VAL A 76 -16.01 11.42 -10.70
CA VAL A 76 -17.39 11.57 -11.18
C VAL A 76 -18.09 12.68 -10.39
N LYS A 77 -17.89 12.72 -9.07
CA LYS A 77 -18.47 13.74 -8.18
C LYS A 77 -17.39 14.32 -7.27
N LYS A 78 -17.32 15.65 -7.21
CA LYS A 78 -16.47 16.38 -6.27
C LYS A 78 -17.06 16.36 -4.86
N PRO A 79 -16.24 16.44 -3.80
CA PRO A 79 -16.73 16.43 -2.44
C PRO A 79 -17.45 17.74 -2.14
N ALA A 80 -18.34 17.74 -1.14
CA ALA A 80 -19.08 18.94 -0.76
C ALA A 80 -18.20 20.02 -0.10
N LYS A 81 -17.05 19.63 0.46
CA LYS A 81 -16.06 20.54 1.03
C LYS A 81 -14.73 20.39 0.31
N ASP A 82 -14.12 21.52 -0.03
CA ASP A 82 -12.80 21.57 -0.68
C ASP A 82 -11.66 21.07 0.22
N THR A 83 -11.89 20.95 1.53
CA THR A 83 -10.91 20.39 2.48
C THR A 83 -10.76 18.87 2.39
N ILE A 84 -11.65 18.19 1.66
CA ILE A 84 -11.66 16.73 1.54
C ILE A 84 -10.88 16.32 0.27
N PRO A 85 -9.70 15.67 0.39
CA PRO A 85 -8.98 15.20 -0.77
C PRO A 85 -9.67 13.98 -1.39
N CYS A 86 -9.70 13.93 -2.72
CA CYS A 86 -10.16 12.75 -3.43
C CYS A 86 -9.17 11.58 -3.31
N PRO A 87 -9.66 10.33 -3.33
CA PRO A 87 -8.78 9.17 -3.36
C PRO A 87 -7.95 9.16 -4.65
N THR A 88 -6.85 8.41 -4.64
CA THR A 88 -5.91 8.37 -5.77
C THR A 88 -6.60 7.96 -7.07
N ILE A 89 -6.39 8.76 -8.12
CA ILE A 89 -6.99 8.56 -9.46
C ILE A 89 -6.03 7.93 -10.47
N ALA A 90 -4.79 7.66 -10.07
CA ALA A 90 -3.77 7.01 -10.89
C ALA A 90 -3.11 5.89 -10.10
N GLU A 91 -3.04 4.71 -10.69
CA GLU A 91 -2.38 3.55 -10.10
C GLU A 91 -1.32 3.01 -11.06
N SER A 92 -0.17 2.62 -10.53
CA SER A 92 0.92 2.05 -11.30
C SER A 92 1.33 0.68 -10.76
N ARG A 93 1.62 -0.27 -11.65
CA ARG A 93 2.07 -1.61 -11.27
C ARG A 93 3.19 -2.12 -12.17
N ARG A 94 3.93 -3.10 -11.65
CA ARG A 94 5.03 -3.74 -12.39
C ARG A 94 4.48 -4.76 -13.38
N CYS A 95 4.88 -4.62 -14.63
CA CYS A 95 4.55 -5.54 -15.71
C CYS A 95 5.80 -6.30 -16.18
N LYS A 96 5.63 -7.57 -16.55
CA LYS A 96 6.73 -8.41 -17.08
C LYS A 96 7.03 -7.98 -18.51
N MET A 97 8.31 -7.83 -18.83
CA MET A 97 8.76 -7.51 -20.18
C MET A 97 9.77 -8.55 -20.69
N ALA A 98 9.92 -8.60 -22.01
CA ALA A 98 11.01 -9.34 -22.63
C ALA A 98 12.36 -8.76 -22.17
N LEU A 99 13.21 -9.63 -21.62
CA LEU A 99 14.52 -9.24 -21.14
C LEU A 99 15.40 -8.76 -22.30
N ARG A 100 15.77 -7.48 -22.28
CA ARG A 100 16.81 -6.94 -23.16
C ARG A 100 18.14 -6.94 -22.41
N HIS A 101 19.16 -7.60 -22.94
CA HIS A 101 20.50 -7.54 -22.36
C HIS A 101 21.21 -6.27 -22.83
N CYS A 102 22.05 -5.69 -21.96
CA CYS A 102 22.90 -4.57 -22.38
C CYS A 102 24.10 -5.07 -23.18
N PRO A 103 24.49 -4.37 -24.25
CA PRO A 103 25.78 -4.62 -24.88
C PRO A 103 26.90 -4.37 -23.86
N GLY A 104 27.80 -5.34 -23.68
CA GLY A 104 28.90 -5.26 -22.70
C GLY A 104 28.59 -5.74 -21.26
N GLY A 105 27.36 -6.20 -20.98
CA GLY A 105 27.00 -6.72 -19.66
C GLY A 105 27.69 -8.05 -19.33
N LYS A 106 28.66 -8.06 -18.40
CA LYS A 106 29.24 -9.31 -17.89
C LYS A 106 28.14 -10.17 -17.25
N ARG A 107 27.86 -11.34 -17.82
CA ARG A 107 26.97 -12.34 -17.19
C ARG A 107 27.59 -12.77 -15.87
N THR A 108 27.10 -12.27 -14.74
CA THR A 108 27.39 -12.95 -13.48
C THR A 108 26.71 -14.32 -13.53
N PRO A 109 27.43 -15.43 -13.33
CA PRO A 109 26.81 -16.76 -13.38
C PRO A 109 25.71 -16.82 -12.33
N LYS A 110 24.47 -17.16 -12.72
CA LYS A 110 23.33 -17.29 -11.79
C LYS A 110 23.62 -18.22 -10.60
N ALA A 111 24.59 -19.12 -10.74
CA ALA A 111 25.11 -19.95 -9.66
C ALA A 111 25.76 -19.13 -8.52
N LYS A 112 26.53 -18.08 -8.83
CA LYS A 112 27.16 -17.20 -7.83
C LYS A 112 26.11 -16.41 -7.04
N GLU A 113 25.08 -15.90 -7.72
CA GLU A 113 23.97 -15.16 -7.09
C GLU A 113 23.15 -16.06 -6.15
N LYS A 114 22.82 -17.29 -6.59
CA LYS A 114 22.14 -18.29 -5.73
C LYS A 114 22.99 -18.68 -4.52
N LYS A 115 24.30 -18.85 -4.69
CA LYS A 115 25.23 -19.18 -3.58
C LYS A 115 25.31 -18.04 -2.56
N ASN A 116 25.39 -16.80 -3.01
CA ASN A 116 25.35 -15.62 -2.13
C ASN A 116 24.00 -15.48 -1.40
N LYS A 117 22.87 -15.72 -2.08
CA LYS A 117 21.54 -15.69 -1.43
C LYS A 117 21.40 -16.79 -0.36
N LYS A 118 21.89 -18.00 -0.62
CA LYS A 118 21.90 -19.11 0.36
C LYS A 118 22.81 -18.80 1.55
N LYS A 119 24.00 -18.21 1.31
CA LYS A 119 24.93 -17.79 2.38
C LYS A 119 24.33 -16.68 3.25
N LYS A 120 23.67 -15.69 2.63
CA LYS A 120 22.98 -14.60 3.36
C LYS A 120 21.84 -15.13 4.25
N ARG A 121 21.03 -16.07 3.74
CA ARG A 121 19.93 -16.68 4.52
C ARG A 121 20.45 -17.44 5.74
N LYS A 122 21.50 -18.25 5.58
CA LYS A 122 22.15 -18.96 6.69
C LYS A 122 22.73 -18.02 7.75
N LEU A 123 23.26 -16.86 7.34
CA LEU A 123 23.82 -15.88 8.27
C LEU A 123 22.73 -15.25 9.14
N ILE A 124 21.59 -14.91 8.54
CA ILE A 124 20.43 -14.33 9.24
C ILE A 124 19.85 -15.34 10.24
N GLU A 125 19.70 -16.59 9.83
CA GLU A 125 19.18 -17.69 10.66
C GLU A 125 20.08 -17.90 11.90
N ARG A 126 21.40 -17.92 11.71
CA ARG A 126 22.36 -18.03 12.82
C ARG A 126 22.31 -16.83 13.78
N ALA A 127 22.15 -15.62 13.25
CA ALA A 127 22.02 -14.42 14.08
C ALA A 127 20.70 -14.42 14.88
N GLN A 128 19.61 -14.93 14.30
CA GLN A 128 18.32 -15.10 14.99
C GLN A 128 18.41 -16.15 16.10
N GLU A 129 19.07 -17.28 15.85
CA GLU A 129 19.33 -18.30 16.88
C GLU A 129 20.15 -17.70 18.03
N GLN A 130 21.25 -17.01 17.73
CA GLN A 130 22.07 -16.36 18.76
C GLN A 130 21.28 -15.35 19.59
N HIS A 131 20.45 -14.53 18.95
CA HIS A 131 19.59 -13.58 19.64
C HIS A 131 18.53 -14.29 20.51
N SER A 132 17.94 -15.38 20.03
CA SER A 132 16.97 -16.16 20.82
C SER A 132 17.59 -16.82 22.05
N VAL A 133 18.82 -17.33 21.93
CA VAL A 133 19.56 -17.93 23.06
C VAL A 133 19.88 -16.86 24.09
N PHE A 134 20.34 -15.68 23.66
CA PHE A 134 20.62 -14.54 24.54
C PHE A 134 19.37 -14.12 25.35
N LEU A 135 18.22 -13.96 24.68
CA LEU A 135 16.96 -13.63 25.36
C LEU A 135 16.46 -14.74 26.29
N ALA A 136 16.75 -16.00 26.00
CA ALA A 136 16.40 -17.12 26.87
C ALA A 136 17.28 -17.16 28.13
N THR A 137 18.57 -16.82 28.01
CA THR A 137 19.48 -16.72 29.16
C THR A 137 19.18 -15.52 30.06
N ASP A 138 18.80 -14.37 29.51
CA ASP A 138 18.40 -13.18 30.30
C ASP A 138 17.08 -13.41 31.07
N ARG A 139 16.19 -14.29 30.58
CA ARG A 139 14.95 -14.65 31.29
C ARG A 139 15.14 -15.71 32.38
N ALA A 140 16.30 -16.38 32.40
CA ALA A 140 16.61 -17.44 33.36
C ALA A 140 17.50 -16.96 34.53
N ASN A 141 18.01 -15.73 34.46
CA ASN A 141 18.65 -14.99 35.56
C ASN A 141 17.66 -14.00 36.18
#